data_AF-A0A968MA22-F1
#
_entry.id   AF-A0A968MA22-F1
#
_cell.length_a   1.000
_cell.length_b   1.000
_cell.length_c   1.000
_cell.angle_alpha   90.00
_cell.angle_beta   90.00
_cell.angle_gamma   90.00
#
_symmetry.space_group_name_H-M   'P 1'
#
loop_
_entity.id
_entity.type
_entity.pdbx_description
1 polymer ?
#
loop_
_entity_poly.entity_id
_entity_poly.type
_entity_poly.pdbx_seq_one_letter_code
_entity_poly.pdbx_strand_id
1 'polypeptide(L)'
;MERIRTLERRPQVKQAGPPPLLVMLHGFGSNENDLMGMAPYLDERFHIISLRGIFSLGSWMGAAWYILNGTPGNLIPDPESRAHAIVVLHKFLSDLPARLNADPRRMYLLGFSQGGDMALALALAAPDLVAGVAVLSGYLGTDTLPDVQPEAVRHLHMLVQHGTADAVVSVAQGQRVRNFLQGLPVALTYAEYPIDHSVHQDGFAVLRRWLTERIDETEQANRDE
;
A
#
# COMPACT_ATOMS: atom_id res chain seq x y z
N MET A 1 -18.79 14.29 -2.43
CA MET A 1 -17.50 13.57 -2.52
C MET A 1 -17.30 12.94 -1.16
N GLU A 2 -17.25 11.60 -1.09
CA GLU A 2 -17.06 10.91 0.19
C GLU A 2 -15.76 11.39 0.84
N ARG A 3 -15.83 11.77 2.11
CA ARG A 3 -14.69 12.32 2.83
C ARG A 3 -13.95 11.19 3.52
N ILE A 4 -12.85 10.73 2.91
CA ILE A 4 -11.93 9.80 3.57
C ILE A 4 -11.30 10.54 4.77
N ARG A 5 -11.42 9.94 5.95
CA ARG A 5 -10.77 10.43 7.17
C ARG A 5 -9.29 10.07 7.12
N THR A 6 -8.44 11.00 7.54
CA THR A 6 -6.99 10.85 7.46
C THR A 6 -6.28 11.26 8.74
N LEU A 7 -5.08 10.71 8.96
CA LEU A 7 -4.06 11.24 9.86
C LEU A 7 -2.81 11.56 9.06
N GLU A 8 -2.06 12.57 9.49
CA GLU A 8 -0.85 13.01 8.80
C GLU A 8 0.35 13.08 9.74
N ARG A 9 1.53 12.72 9.22
CA ARG A 9 2.83 13.14 9.74
C ARG A 9 3.51 13.94 8.65
N ARG A 10 3.67 15.25 8.88
CA ARG A 10 4.37 16.15 7.96
C ARG A 10 5.86 15.79 7.88
N PRO A 11 6.56 16.16 6.79
CA PRO A 11 8.00 16.06 6.73
C PRO A 11 8.64 16.74 7.93
N GLN A 12 9.67 16.11 8.50
CA GLN A 12 10.36 16.60 9.70
C GLN A 12 11.66 17.33 9.34
N VAL A 13 12.07 17.26 8.08
CA VAL A 13 13.22 17.98 7.52
C VAL A 13 12.78 18.96 6.45
N LYS A 14 13.52 20.07 6.30
CA LYS A 14 13.31 21.01 5.20
C LYS A 14 13.85 20.40 3.90
N GLN A 15 13.10 20.57 2.82
CA GLN A 15 13.46 20.10 1.48
C GLN A 15 13.29 21.23 0.46
N ALA A 16 14.06 21.17 -0.63
CA ALA A 16 14.06 22.21 -1.66
C ALA A 16 12.79 22.20 -2.53
N GLY A 17 12.04 21.09 -2.56
CA GLY A 17 10.83 20.92 -3.35
C GLY A 17 9.73 20.16 -2.60
N PRO A 18 8.62 19.85 -3.29
CA PRO A 18 7.54 19.03 -2.74
C PRO A 18 8.06 17.70 -2.15
N PRO A 19 7.68 17.32 -0.93
CA PRO A 19 8.13 16.08 -0.31
C PRO A 19 7.61 14.84 -1.05
N PRO A 20 8.31 13.70 -0.98
CA PRO A 20 7.73 12.42 -1.35
C PRO A 20 6.55 12.08 -0.43
N LEU A 21 5.53 11.40 -0.96
CA LEU A 21 4.30 11.06 -0.25
C LEU A 21 4.23 9.57 0.02
N LEU A 22 3.98 9.18 1.26
CA LEU A 22 3.66 7.80 1.63
C LEU A 22 2.22 7.73 2.15
N VAL A 23 1.41 6.90 1.51
CA VAL A 23 0.01 6.68 1.86
C VAL A 23 -0.14 5.30 2.49
N MET A 24 -0.70 5.24 3.68
CA MET A 24 -0.92 4.00 4.44
C MET A 24 -2.38 3.55 4.36
N LEU A 25 -2.58 2.27 4.05
CA LEU A 25 -3.88 1.60 3.96
C LEU A 25 -3.93 0.44 4.96
N HIS A 26 -4.76 0.56 5.99
CA HIS A 26 -4.89 -0.43 7.06
C HIS A 26 -5.65 -1.71 6.62
N GLY A 27 -5.61 -2.75 7.46
CA GLY A 27 -6.36 -4.00 7.24
C GLY A 27 -7.84 -3.92 7.62
N PHE A 28 -8.63 -4.94 7.28
CA PHE A 28 -10.05 -5.01 7.64
C PHE A 28 -10.25 -4.90 9.16
N GLY A 29 -11.27 -4.16 9.61
CA GLY A 29 -11.58 -4.04 11.04
C GLY A 29 -10.77 -2.98 11.79
N SER A 30 -9.89 -2.26 11.08
CA SER A 30 -8.95 -1.32 11.67
C SER A 30 -9.29 0.13 11.32
N ASN A 31 -8.35 1.05 11.46
CA ASN A 31 -8.55 2.47 11.14
C ASN A 31 -7.23 3.18 10.82
N GLU A 32 -7.29 4.47 10.51
CA GLU A 32 -6.15 5.30 10.11
C GLU A 32 -5.05 5.43 11.19
N ASN A 33 -5.29 5.05 12.44
CA ASN A 33 -4.24 5.05 13.49
C ASN A 33 -3.32 3.83 13.41
N ASP A 34 -3.76 2.74 12.78
CA ASP A 34 -3.14 1.41 12.86
C ASP A 34 -1.67 1.41 12.44
N LEU A 35 -1.41 1.82 11.20
CA LEU A 35 -0.06 1.88 10.64
C LEU A 35 0.70 3.14 11.07
N MET A 36 0.02 4.14 11.65
CA MET A 36 0.69 5.40 12.05
C MET A 36 1.70 5.21 13.18
N GLY A 37 1.62 4.12 13.95
CA GLY A 37 2.67 3.77 14.92
C GLY A 37 4.05 3.55 14.28
N MET A 38 4.11 3.25 12.97
CA MET A 38 5.36 3.09 12.22
C MET A 38 5.95 4.44 11.79
N ALA A 39 5.12 5.48 11.63
CA ALA A 39 5.49 6.75 11.02
C ALA A 39 6.70 7.46 11.66
N PRO A 40 6.92 7.42 12.99
CA PRO A 40 8.10 8.03 13.63
C PRO A 40 9.44 7.36 13.29
N TYR A 41 9.42 6.13 12.78
CA TYR A 41 10.62 5.36 12.46
C TYR A 41 10.90 5.28 10.96
N LEU A 42 9.99 5.80 10.12
CA LEU A 42 10.16 5.91 8.68
C LEU A 42 10.90 7.22 8.34
N ASP A 43 11.47 7.29 7.13
CA ASP A 43 12.29 8.44 6.70
C ASP A 43 11.57 9.78 6.90
N GLU A 44 12.30 10.72 7.49
CA GLU A 44 11.81 12.05 7.92
C GLU A 44 11.42 12.94 6.74
N ARG A 45 11.89 12.61 5.53
CA ARG A 45 11.57 13.31 4.27
C ARG A 45 10.14 13.09 3.80
N PHE A 46 9.52 11.97 4.14
CA PHE A 46 8.15 11.70 3.69
C PHE A 46 7.14 12.68 4.29
N HIS A 47 6.16 13.09 3.49
CA HIS A 47 4.85 13.38 4.02
C HIS A 47 4.12 12.04 4.15
N ILE A 48 3.71 11.65 5.35
CA ILE A 48 2.92 10.43 5.55
C ILE A 48 1.46 10.80 5.76
N ILE A 49 0.58 10.11 5.05
CA ILE A 49 -0.85 10.11 5.33
C ILE A 49 -1.32 8.67 5.58
N SER A 50 -2.16 8.48 6.58
CA SER A 50 -2.87 7.22 6.80
C SER A 50 -4.35 7.43 6.60
N LEU A 51 -4.99 6.54 5.84
CA LEU A 51 -6.37 6.69 5.39
C LEU A 51 -7.28 5.70 6.14
N ARG A 52 -8.49 6.13 6.49
CA ARG A 52 -9.55 5.24 6.99
C ARG A 52 -10.32 4.62 5.82
N GLY A 53 -10.61 3.32 5.91
CA GLY A 53 -11.53 2.62 5.01
C GLY A 53 -12.89 3.31 4.85
N ILE A 54 -13.49 3.18 3.66
CA ILE A 54 -14.72 3.88 3.30
C ILE A 54 -15.98 3.21 3.86
N PHE A 55 -15.91 1.94 4.25
CA PHE A 55 -17.00 1.22 4.90
C PHE A 55 -16.80 1.23 6.41
N SER A 56 -17.79 1.73 7.15
CA SER A 56 -17.83 1.61 8.61
C SER A 56 -18.34 0.22 9.00
N LEU A 57 -17.63 -0.47 9.90
CA LEU A 57 -18.08 -1.75 10.45
C LEU A 57 -18.86 -1.58 11.77
N GLY A 58 -19.19 -0.33 12.12
CA GLY A 58 -19.79 0.05 13.40
C GLY A 58 -18.78 0.70 14.34
N SER A 59 -19.28 1.42 15.35
CA SER A 59 -18.48 2.35 16.18
C SER A 59 -17.26 1.72 16.87
N TRP A 60 -17.26 0.40 17.08
CA TRP A 60 -16.21 -0.33 17.80
C TRP A 60 -15.40 -1.28 16.92
N MET A 61 -15.86 -1.57 15.70
CA MET A 61 -15.26 -2.56 14.81
C MET A 61 -14.39 -1.93 13.71
N GLY A 62 -14.17 -0.62 13.77
CA GLY A 62 -13.34 0.09 12.82
C GLY A 62 -13.97 0.24 11.43
N ALA A 63 -13.12 0.15 10.42
CA ALA A 63 -13.46 0.38 9.03
C ALA A 63 -12.87 -0.69 8.11
N ALA A 64 -13.37 -0.73 6.88
CA ALA A 64 -12.91 -1.59 5.81
C ALA A 64 -12.86 -0.82 4.48
N TRP A 65 -12.02 -1.30 3.57
CA TRP A 65 -11.98 -0.82 2.19
C TRP A 65 -13.12 -1.37 1.37
N TYR A 66 -13.50 -2.62 1.63
CA TYR A 66 -14.61 -3.30 0.97
C TYR A 66 -15.21 -4.37 1.89
N ILE A 67 -16.37 -4.88 1.51
CA ILE A 67 -17.10 -5.88 2.28
C ILE A 67 -16.45 -7.26 2.05
N LEU A 68 -16.31 -8.04 3.12
CA LEU A 68 -15.91 -9.44 3.05
C LEU A 68 -17.15 -10.32 3.27
N ASN A 69 -17.43 -11.18 2.30
CA ASN A 69 -18.51 -12.17 2.36
C ASN A 69 -17.96 -13.54 2.78
N GLY A 70 -18.84 -14.47 3.17
CA GLY A 70 -18.47 -15.86 3.46
C GLY A 70 -18.43 -16.19 4.96
N THR A 71 -17.61 -17.18 5.32
CA THR A 71 -17.51 -17.69 6.69
C THR A 71 -16.12 -17.43 7.27
N PRO A 72 -15.96 -17.40 8.61
CA PRO A 72 -14.64 -17.32 9.23
C PRO A 72 -13.69 -18.39 8.66
N GLY A 73 -12.50 -17.97 8.21
CA GLY A 73 -11.52 -18.83 7.55
C GLY A 73 -11.68 -18.97 6.03
N ASN A 74 -12.77 -18.46 5.44
CA ASN A 74 -12.98 -18.38 3.99
C ASN A 74 -13.74 -17.09 3.64
N LEU A 75 -13.15 -15.95 3.99
CA LEU A 75 -13.68 -14.64 3.64
C LEU A 75 -13.26 -14.26 2.23
N ILE A 76 -14.22 -13.81 1.43
CA ILE A 76 -14.04 -13.48 0.01
C ILE A 76 -14.39 -12.00 -0.20
N PRO A 77 -13.55 -11.23 -0.91
CA PRO A 77 -13.89 -9.87 -1.31
C PRO A 77 -15.20 -9.80 -2.08
N ASP A 78 -16.10 -8.92 -1.64
CA ASP A 78 -17.26 -8.54 -2.43
C ASP A 78 -16.82 -7.71 -3.66
N PRO A 79 -17.04 -8.17 -4.90
CA PRO A 79 -16.47 -7.52 -6.08
C PRO A 79 -16.95 -6.09 -6.30
N GLU A 80 -18.23 -5.80 -5.98
CA GLU A 80 -18.83 -4.48 -6.22
C GLU A 80 -18.27 -3.44 -5.24
N SER A 81 -18.28 -3.73 -3.94
CA SER A 81 -17.71 -2.82 -2.94
C SER A 81 -16.20 -2.64 -3.12
N ARG A 82 -15.47 -3.67 -3.55
CA ARG A 82 -14.05 -3.56 -3.89
C ARG A 82 -13.81 -2.67 -5.12
N ALA A 83 -14.55 -2.87 -6.20
CA ALA A 83 -14.44 -2.01 -7.38
C ALA A 83 -14.77 -0.55 -7.05
N HIS A 84 -15.82 -0.33 -6.25
CA HIS A 84 -16.18 0.99 -5.76
C HIS A 84 -15.05 1.64 -4.96
N ALA A 85 -14.44 0.89 -4.04
CA ALA A 85 -13.31 1.38 -3.22
C ALA A 85 -12.10 1.78 -4.07
N ILE A 86 -11.79 1.01 -5.12
CA ILE A 86 -10.69 1.33 -6.06
C ILE A 86 -10.98 2.68 -6.73
N VAL A 87 -12.19 2.91 -7.22
CA VAL A 87 -12.58 4.18 -7.87
C VAL A 87 -12.48 5.35 -6.90
N VAL A 88 -12.99 5.19 -5.68
CA VAL A 88 -12.96 6.24 -4.65
C VAL A 88 -11.52 6.57 -4.25
N LEU A 89 -10.69 5.56 -4.01
CA LEU A 89 -9.29 5.75 -3.66
C LEU A 89 -8.49 6.34 -4.81
N HIS A 90 -8.65 5.85 -6.04
CA HIS A 90 -7.97 6.40 -7.22
C HIS A 90 -8.22 7.91 -7.33
N LYS A 91 -9.48 8.34 -7.20
CA LYS A 91 -9.83 9.76 -7.24
C LYS A 91 -9.19 10.52 -6.07
N PHE A 92 -9.29 10.00 -4.86
CA PHE A 92 -8.73 10.65 -3.67
C PHE A 92 -7.21 10.82 -3.75
N LEU A 93 -6.51 9.79 -4.21
CA LEU A 93 -5.05 9.79 -4.35
C LEU A 93 -4.59 10.72 -5.48
N SER A 94 -5.33 10.76 -6.60
CA SER A 94 -5.01 11.67 -7.71
C SER A 94 -4.98 13.15 -7.29
N ASP A 95 -5.87 13.54 -6.37
CA ASP A 95 -5.95 14.92 -5.87
C ASP A 95 -4.92 15.23 -4.76
N LEU A 96 -4.31 14.20 -4.18
CA LEU A 96 -3.58 14.30 -2.92
C LEU A 96 -2.25 15.08 -3.03
N PRO A 97 -1.40 14.86 -4.07
CA PRO A 97 -0.16 15.63 -4.24
C PRO A 97 -0.41 17.14 -4.30
N ALA A 98 -1.41 17.58 -5.08
CA ALA A 98 -1.77 18.99 -5.19
C ALA A 98 -2.26 19.56 -3.84
N ARG A 99 -3.09 18.81 -3.12
CA ARG A 99 -3.63 19.23 -1.81
C ARG A 99 -2.57 19.34 -0.72
N LEU A 100 -1.56 18.48 -0.75
CA LEU A 100 -0.52 18.41 0.27
C LEU A 100 0.78 19.12 -0.14
N ASN A 101 0.81 19.72 -1.33
CA ASN A 101 2.03 20.23 -1.96
C ASN A 101 3.15 19.18 -1.97
N ALA A 102 2.82 17.93 -2.30
CA ALA A 102 3.73 16.79 -2.38
C ALA A 102 4.06 16.45 -3.85
N ASP A 103 5.16 15.72 -4.06
CA ASP A 103 5.62 15.35 -5.40
C ASP A 103 4.73 14.22 -5.98
N PRO A 104 3.99 14.46 -7.08
CA PRO A 104 3.12 13.44 -7.69
C PRO A 104 3.91 12.26 -8.27
N ARG A 105 5.20 12.43 -8.60
CA ARG A 105 6.06 11.35 -9.12
C ARG A 105 6.66 10.49 -8.01
N ARG A 106 6.52 10.89 -6.74
CA ARG A 106 7.10 10.21 -5.58
C ARG A 106 6.02 9.83 -4.57
N MET A 107 4.87 9.34 -5.07
CA MET A 107 3.83 8.75 -4.24
C MET A 107 4.05 7.25 -4.08
N TYR A 108 4.08 6.76 -2.85
CA TYR A 108 4.22 5.36 -2.50
C TYR A 108 3.03 4.91 -1.66
N LEU A 109 2.60 3.66 -1.84
CA LEU A 109 1.55 3.06 -1.02
C LEU A 109 2.15 2.01 -0.09
N LEU A 110 1.71 2.00 1.17
CA LEU A 110 1.96 0.94 2.13
C LEU A 110 0.62 0.36 2.56
N GLY A 111 0.37 -0.91 2.23
CA GLY A 111 -0.87 -1.59 2.56
C GLY A 111 -0.65 -2.81 3.43
N PHE A 112 -1.47 -2.98 4.47
CA PHE A 112 -1.52 -4.20 5.27
C PHE A 112 -2.82 -4.98 5.02
N SER A 113 -2.74 -6.30 4.82
CA SER A 113 -3.90 -7.18 4.65
C SER A 113 -4.86 -6.68 3.55
N GLN A 114 -6.11 -6.33 3.87
CA GLN A 114 -7.06 -5.72 2.94
C GLN A 114 -6.52 -4.44 2.28
N GLY A 115 -5.77 -3.61 3.02
CA GLY A 115 -5.11 -2.42 2.46
C GLY A 115 -3.97 -2.76 1.50
N GLY A 116 -3.33 -3.92 1.67
CA GLY A 116 -2.34 -4.47 0.74
C GLY A 116 -2.93 -4.84 -0.61
N ASP A 117 -4.10 -5.49 -0.60
CA ASP A 117 -4.88 -5.74 -1.83
C ASP A 117 -5.26 -4.43 -2.53
N MET A 118 -5.76 -3.44 -1.77
CA MET A 118 -6.13 -2.15 -2.35
C MET A 118 -4.94 -1.42 -2.98
N ALA A 119 -3.80 -1.39 -2.29
CA ALA A 119 -2.59 -0.74 -2.79
C ALA A 119 -2.11 -1.40 -4.09
N LEU A 120 -2.11 -2.74 -4.13
CA LEU A 120 -1.75 -3.51 -5.31
C LEU A 120 -2.73 -3.26 -6.46
N ALA A 121 -4.04 -3.29 -6.20
CA ALA A 121 -5.07 -3.06 -7.21
C ALA A 121 -4.95 -1.67 -7.86
N LEU A 122 -4.68 -0.63 -7.07
CA LEU A 122 -4.50 0.73 -7.56
C LEU A 122 -3.26 0.85 -8.45
N ALA A 123 -2.12 0.30 -8.01
CA ALA A 123 -0.88 0.38 -8.78
C ALA A 123 -0.95 -0.38 -10.12
N LEU A 124 -1.68 -1.48 -10.17
CA LEU A 124 -1.85 -2.25 -11.41
C LEU A 124 -2.89 -1.62 -12.34
N ALA A 125 -3.94 -0.99 -11.81
CA ALA A 125 -4.98 -0.34 -12.59
C ALA A 125 -4.59 1.06 -13.09
N ALA A 126 -3.77 1.78 -12.32
CA ALA A 126 -3.26 3.11 -12.66
C ALA A 126 -1.77 3.23 -12.29
N PRO A 127 -0.86 2.61 -13.07
CA PRO A 127 0.57 2.59 -12.75
C PRO A 127 1.22 3.97 -12.63
N ASP A 128 0.73 4.97 -13.35
CA ASP A 128 1.24 6.35 -13.29
C ASP A 128 0.87 7.09 -11.99
N LEU A 129 -0.05 6.53 -11.18
CA LEU A 129 -0.49 7.13 -9.92
C LEU A 129 0.60 7.05 -8.83
N VAL A 130 1.48 6.06 -8.91
CA VAL A 130 2.41 5.71 -7.83
C VAL A 130 3.79 5.32 -8.38
N ALA A 131 4.83 5.57 -7.60
CA ALA A 131 6.19 5.11 -7.89
C ALA A 131 6.47 3.71 -7.34
N GLY A 132 5.73 3.28 -6.33
CA GLY A 132 5.88 1.94 -5.77
C GLY A 132 4.90 1.59 -4.66
N VAL A 133 4.84 0.30 -4.37
CA VAL A 133 3.92 -0.27 -3.37
C VAL A 133 4.63 -1.26 -2.46
N ALA A 134 4.42 -1.11 -1.16
CA ALA A 134 4.73 -2.11 -0.15
C ALA A 134 3.44 -2.83 0.30
N VAL A 135 3.39 -4.14 0.10
CA VAL A 135 2.29 -5.03 0.46
C VAL A 135 2.74 -5.90 1.64
N LEU A 136 2.11 -5.72 2.80
CA LEU A 136 2.39 -6.48 4.02
C LEU A 136 1.21 -7.41 4.31
N SER A 137 1.46 -8.73 4.33
CA SER A 137 0.44 -9.77 4.55
C SER A 137 -0.81 -9.60 3.68
N GLY A 138 -0.64 -9.09 2.46
CA GLY A 138 -1.71 -8.81 1.51
C GLY A 138 -1.96 -9.96 0.54
N TYR A 139 -2.91 -9.76 -0.36
CA TYR A 139 -3.35 -10.76 -1.33
C TYR A 139 -3.85 -10.09 -2.62
N LEU A 140 -4.11 -10.89 -3.66
CA LEU A 140 -4.83 -10.46 -4.85
C LEU A 140 -6.32 -10.72 -4.62
N GLY A 141 -7.12 -9.67 -4.42
CA GLY A 141 -8.55 -9.74 -4.12
C GLY A 141 -9.45 -10.12 -5.30
N THR A 142 -8.90 -10.75 -6.33
CA THR A 142 -9.62 -11.25 -7.50
C THR A 142 -9.17 -12.67 -7.82
N ASP A 143 -10.11 -13.50 -8.30
CA ASP A 143 -9.80 -14.85 -8.77
C ASP A 143 -9.07 -14.81 -10.12
N THR A 144 -9.45 -13.87 -10.98
CA THR A 144 -8.76 -13.59 -12.24
C THR A 144 -7.57 -12.67 -12.02
N LEU A 145 -6.45 -12.98 -12.66
CA LEU A 145 -5.30 -12.10 -12.66
C LEU A 145 -5.63 -10.83 -13.45
N PRO A 146 -5.25 -9.63 -12.98
CA PRO A 146 -5.43 -8.40 -13.72
C PRO A 146 -4.69 -8.46 -15.07
N ASP A 147 -5.33 -7.96 -16.13
CA ASP A 147 -4.66 -7.72 -17.40
C ASP A 147 -3.85 -6.42 -17.29
N VAL A 148 -2.52 -6.53 -17.40
CA VAL A 148 -1.58 -5.44 -17.14
C VAL A 148 -0.68 -5.29 -18.34
N GLN A 149 -0.59 -4.06 -18.86
CA GLN A 149 0.36 -3.71 -19.92
C GLN A 149 1.78 -3.70 -19.35
N PRO A 150 2.69 -4.59 -19.76
CA PRO A 150 4.01 -4.74 -19.13
C PRO A 150 4.83 -3.45 -19.09
N GLU A 151 4.85 -2.69 -20.19
CA GLU A 151 5.61 -1.43 -20.24
C GLU A 151 5.06 -0.35 -19.29
N ALA A 152 3.75 -0.36 -19.03
CA ALA A 152 3.13 0.63 -18.16
C ALA A 152 3.53 0.44 -16.69
N VAL A 153 4.03 -0.73 -16.29
CA VAL A 153 4.43 -1.02 -14.89
C VAL A 153 5.93 -1.07 -14.69
N ARG A 154 6.73 -0.86 -15.75
CA ARG A 154 8.19 -1.04 -15.69
C ARG A 154 8.89 -0.17 -14.63
N HIS A 155 8.35 1.02 -14.37
CA HIS A 155 8.87 1.95 -13.37
C HIS A 155 8.46 1.61 -11.93
N LEU A 156 7.53 0.67 -11.74
CA LEU A 156 7.02 0.36 -10.41
C LEU A 156 8.02 -0.45 -9.58
N HIS A 157 8.25 0.03 -8.37
CA HIS A 157 8.94 -0.73 -7.34
C HIS A 157 7.92 -1.43 -6.44
N MET A 158 8.11 -2.73 -6.21
CA MET A 158 7.20 -3.55 -5.42
C MET A 158 7.95 -4.20 -4.26
N LEU A 159 7.46 -4.03 -3.04
CA LEU A 159 7.87 -4.79 -1.87
C LEU A 159 6.70 -5.65 -1.42
N VAL A 160 6.93 -6.95 -1.23
CA VAL A 160 5.92 -7.88 -0.71
C VAL A 160 6.53 -8.64 0.45
N GLN A 161 5.86 -8.60 1.60
CA GLN A 161 6.27 -9.30 2.82
C GLN A 161 5.11 -10.13 3.37
N HIS A 162 5.39 -11.34 3.83
CA HIS A 162 4.33 -12.24 4.34
C HIS A 162 4.79 -13.10 5.53
N GLY A 163 3.87 -13.42 6.44
CA GLY A 163 4.11 -14.37 7.52
C GLY A 163 3.91 -15.82 7.08
N THR A 164 4.86 -16.71 7.33
CA THR A 164 4.73 -18.14 6.99
C THR A 164 3.75 -18.89 7.89
N ALA A 165 3.43 -18.33 9.07
CA ALA A 165 2.46 -18.86 10.02
C ALA A 165 1.16 -18.03 10.05
N ASP A 166 0.92 -17.19 9.04
CA ASP A 166 -0.28 -16.37 8.92
C ASP A 166 -1.52 -17.24 8.69
N ALA A 167 -2.37 -17.31 9.71
CA ALA A 167 -3.62 -18.07 9.69
C ALA A 167 -4.83 -17.26 9.19
N VAL A 168 -4.67 -15.95 8.95
CA VAL A 168 -5.74 -15.06 8.47
C VAL A 168 -5.65 -14.92 6.96
N VAL A 169 -4.46 -14.60 6.45
CA VAL A 169 -4.13 -14.56 5.03
C VAL A 169 -2.97 -15.52 4.83
N SER A 170 -3.24 -16.73 4.35
CA SER A 170 -2.19 -17.75 4.23
C SER A 170 -1.00 -17.28 3.38
N VAL A 171 0.20 -17.76 3.69
CA VAL A 171 1.43 -17.45 2.93
C VAL A 171 1.29 -17.76 1.44
N ALA A 172 0.44 -18.72 1.08
CA ALA A 172 0.11 -19.03 -0.31
C ALA A 172 -0.46 -17.82 -1.08
N GLN A 173 -1.18 -16.91 -0.42
CA GLN A 173 -1.64 -15.66 -1.03
C GLN A 173 -0.49 -14.70 -1.31
N GLY A 174 0.45 -14.54 -0.37
CA GLY A 174 1.67 -13.76 -0.60
C GLY A 174 2.52 -14.33 -1.74
N GLN A 175 2.62 -15.66 -1.82
CA GLN A 175 3.29 -16.36 -2.91
C GLN A 175 2.55 -16.19 -4.26
N ARG A 176 1.21 -16.16 -4.25
CA ARG A 176 0.41 -15.85 -5.44
C ARG A 176 0.68 -14.42 -5.94
N VAL A 177 0.75 -13.44 -5.04
CA VAL A 177 1.13 -12.05 -5.37
C VAL A 177 2.54 -12.02 -5.97
N ARG A 178 3.51 -12.67 -5.32
CA ARG A 178 4.90 -12.77 -5.81
C ARG A 178 4.95 -13.34 -7.22
N ASN A 179 4.36 -14.51 -7.43
CA ASN A 179 4.44 -15.22 -8.70
C ASN A 179 3.79 -14.40 -9.83
N PHE A 180 2.69 -13.69 -9.54
CA PHE A 180 2.10 -12.76 -10.51
C PHE A 180 3.05 -11.60 -10.85
N LEU A 181 3.60 -10.92 -9.85
CA LEU A 181 4.51 -9.79 -10.05
C LEU A 181 5.83 -10.19 -10.73
N GLN A 182 6.33 -11.40 -10.49
CA GLN A 182 7.51 -11.94 -11.20
C GLN A 182 7.27 -12.12 -12.70
N GLY A 183 6.02 -12.23 -13.14
CA GLY A 183 5.65 -12.26 -14.56
C GLY A 183 5.63 -10.88 -15.23
N LEU A 184 5.84 -9.80 -14.47
CA LEU A 184 5.82 -8.42 -14.94
C LEU A 184 7.22 -7.79 -14.82
N PRO A 185 7.55 -6.77 -15.64
CA PRO A 185 8.86 -6.11 -15.60
C PRO A 185 8.97 -5.09 -14.45
N VAL A 186 8.50 -5.44 -13.25
CA VAL A 186 8.55 -4.59 -12.05
C VAL A 186 9.82 -4.86 -11.23
N ALA A 187 10.29 -3.88 -10.47
CA ALA A 187 11.37 -4.09 -9.51
C ALA A 187 10.81 -4.72 -8.22
N LEU A 188 10.80 -6.06 -8.14
CA LEU A 188 10.22 -6.81 -7.02
C LEU A 188 11.24 -7.19 -5.94
N THR A 189 10.95 -6.82 -4.69
CA THR A 189 11.54 -7.38 -3.47
C THR A 189 10.50 -8.23 -2.74
N TYR A 190 10.84 -9.48 -2.41
CA TYR A 190 9.95 -10.40 -1.70
C TYR A 190 10.64 -10.98 -0.45
N ALA A 191 9.92 -11.05 0.67
CA ALA A 191 10.40 -11.70 1.89
C ALA A 191 9.29 -12.43 2.64
N GLU A 192 9.63 -13.56 3.25
CA GLU A 192 8.77 -14.31 4.17
C GLU A 192 9.41 -14.34 5.57
N TYR A 193 8.59 -14.31 6.63
CA TYR A 193 9.05 -14.33 8.01
C TYR A 193 8.25 -15.36 8.84
N PRO A 194 8.85 -16.00 9.86
CA PRO A 194 8.18 -16.99 10.70
C PRO A 194 7.23 -16.35 11.75
N ILE A 195 6.25 -15.58 11.27
CA ILE A 195 5.25 -14.88 12.07
C ILE A 195 3.82 -15.19 11.60
N ASP A 196 2.87 -14.81 12.45
CA ASP A 196 1.44 -14.79 12.18
C ASP A 196 1.01 -13.57 11.32
N HIS A 197 -0.26 -13.16 11.42
CA HIS A 197 -0.81 -12.02 10.70
C HIS A 197 -0.38 -10.68 11.32
N SER A 198 0.91 -10.38 11.25
CA SER A 198 1.52 -9.19 11.85
C SER A 198 2.67 -8.64 11.01
N VAL A 199 3.33 -7.59 11.50
CA VAL A 199 4.53 -7.01 10.86
C VAL A 199 5.76 -7.40 11.69
N HIS A 200 6.67 -8.16 11.07
CA HIS A 200 7.93 -8.58 11.72
C HIS A 200 8.90 -7.40 11.87
N GLN A 201 9.73 -7.38 12.92
CA GLN A 201 10.74 -6.33 13.11
C GLN A 201 11.77 -6.29 11.97
N ASP A 202 12.26 -7.45 11.52
CA ASP A 202 13.17 -7.51 10.37
C ASP A 202 12.45 -7.07 9.08
N GLY A 203 11.18 -7.43 8.94
CA GLY A 203 10.32 -6.95 7.86
C GLY A 203 10.23 -5.43 7.84
N PHE A 204 10.05 -4.84 9.01
CA PHE A 204 10.01 -3.38 9.15
C PHE A 204 11.36 -2.72 8.81
N ALA A 205 12.48 -3.32 9.19
CA ALA A 205 13.81 -2.84 8.82
C ALA A 205 14.02 -2.86 7.29
N VAL A 206 13.56 -3.92 6.63
CA VAL A 206 13.57 -4.01 5.15
C VAL A 206 12.66 -2.95 4.52
N LEU A 207 11.44 -2.75 5.04
CA LEU A 207 10.51 -1.72 4.55
C LEU A 207 11.13 -0.32 4.65
N ARG A 208 11.72 0.02 5.80
CA ARG A 208 12.39 1.31 6.03
C ARG A 208 13.48 1.56 5.00
N ARG A 209 14.38 0.59 4.84
CA ARG A 209 15.47 0.68 3.87
C ARG A 209 14.94 0.81 2.45
N TRP A 210 13.97 -0.03 2.08
CA TRP A 210 13.36 -0.01 0.77
C TRP A 210 12.74 1.36 0.45
N LEU A 211 12.01 1.99 1.38
CA LEU A 211 11.44 3.32 1.19
C LEU A 211 12.52 4.41 1.03
N THR A 212 13.57 4.38 1.86
CA THR A 212 14.68 5.34 1.81
C THR A 212 15.43 5.26 0.48
N GLU A 213 15.73 4.05 0.00
CA GLU A 213 16.44 3.86 -1.28
C GLU A 213 15.67 4.49 -2.45
N ARG A 214 14.33 4.37 -2.50
CA ARG A 214 13.54 4.94 -3.61
C ARG A 214 13.63 6.46 -3.69
N ILE A 215 13.65 7.11 -2.53
CA ILE A 215 13.73 8.57 -2.48
C ILE A 215 15.17 9.07 -2.72
N ASP A 216 16.19 8.27 -2.41
CA ASP A 216 17.59 8.54 -2.73
C ASP A 216 17.87 8.40 -4.24
N GLU A 217 17.39 7.32 -4.87
CA GLU A 217 17.53 7.08 -6.32
C GLU A 217 16.95 8.24 -7.14
N THR A 218 15.79 8.74 -6.72
CA THR A 218 15.14 9.89 -7.39
C THR A 218 15.95 11.18 -7.24
N GLU A 219 16.52 11.42 -6.04
CA GLU A 219 17.33 12.61 -5.79
C GLU A 219 18.66 12.59 -6.53
N GLN A 220 19.24 11.41 -6.74
CA GLN A 220 20.44 11.24 -7.55
C GLN A 220 20.13 11.50 -9.04
N ALA A 221 19.06 10.91 -9.57
CA ALA A 221 18.64 11.13 -10.95
C ALA A 221 18.42 12.63 -11.26
N ASN A 222 17.77 13.37 -10.36
CA ASN A 222 17.54 14.81 -10.51
C ASN A 222 18.80 15.68 -10.43
N ARG A 223 19.92 15.16 -9.90
CA ARG A 223 21.21 15.88 -9.85
C ARG A 223 22.04 15.68 -11.10
N ASP A 224 21.80 14.57 -11.80
CA ASP A 224 22.55 14.17 -12.99
C ASP A 224 21.90 14.69 -14.29
N GLU A 225 20.71 15.31 -14.20
CA GLU A 225 20.01 16.08 -15.25
C GLU A 225 20.39 17.57 -15.26
#